data_AF-X1V7A2-F1
#
_entry.id   AF-X1V7A2-F1
#
_cell.length_a   1.000
_cell.length_b   1.000
_cell.length_c   1.000
_cell.angle_alpha   90.00
_cell.angle_beta   90.00
_cell.angle_gamma   90.00
#
_symmetry.space_group_name_H-M   'P 1'
#
loop_
_entity.id
_entity.type
_entity.pdbx_description
1 polymer ?
#
loop_
_entity_poly.entity_id
_entity_poly.type
_entity_poly.pdbx_seq_one_letter_code
_entity_poly.pdbx_strand_id
1 'polypeptide(L)'
;MTIIVNKGRMFDFITHTPNPIGGCPTGDRYDDDGHKHCSHSCIYGWCKVLKDRFRYPKYEGPWRLYPSEMKNYGPDDFPFPFDMIDIGDPTIPEEIILKILEWIAKQPCLMLLLTKNPSFYRKYASHIPPNAVLGATVECDEPAVLSKVSGAPSPYERLDSYLLDELMNP
;
A
#
# COMPACT_ATOMS: atom_id res chain seq x y z
N MET A 1 17.54 23.38 -10.31
CA MET A 1 16.41 22.57 -9.84
C MET A 1 15.60 22.20 -11.07
N THR A 2 15.72 20.97 -11.55
CA THR A 2 14.93 20.47 -12.68
C THR A 2 13.64 19.92 -12.11
N ILE A 3 12.52 20.59 -12.36
CA ILE A 3 11.20 20.05 -12.05
C ILE A 3 10.92 19.01 -13.13
N ILE A 4 11.05 17.74 -12.77
CA ILE A 4 10.60 16.65 -13.64
C ILE A 4 9.07 16.68 -13.61
N VAL A 5 8.47 16.99 -14.75
CA VAL A 5 7.01 16.99 -14.91
C VAL A 5 6.59 15.54 -15.15
N ASN A 6 6.18 14.88 -14.08
CA ASN A 6 5.65 13.52 -14.14
C ASN A 6 4.39 13.47 -15.02
N LYS A 7 4.36 12.54 -15.98
CA LYS A 7 3.20 12.28 -16.86
C LYS A 7 2.22 11.24 -16.29
N GLY A 8 2.60 10.55 -15.22
CA GLY A 8 1.83 9.52 -14.51
C GLY A 8 1.24 10.00 -13.17
N ARG A 9 0.53 9.09 -12.48
CA ARG A 9 -0.11 9.36 -11.16
C ARG A 9 0.80 9.03 -9.96
N MET A 10 1.94 8.37 -10.19
CA MET A 10 2.90 7.84 -9.20
C MET A 10 4.34 8.05 -9.69
N PHE A 11 5.37 7.67 -8.93
CA PHE A 11 6.79 7.88 -9.28
C PHE A 11 7.13 7.54 -10.74
N ASP A 12 7.94 8.37 -11.39
CA ASP A 12 8.27 8.27 -12.82
C ASP A 12 8.93 6.93 -13.23
N PHE A 13 9.51 6.21 -12.28
CA PHE A 13 10.14 4.91 -12.49
C PHE A 13 9.18 3.71 -12.35
N ILE A 14 7.92 3.93 -11.93
CA ILE A 14 6.92 2.88 -11.81
C ILE A 14 6.31 2.60 -13.18
N THR A 15 6.40 1.35 -13.66
CA THR A 15 5.88 0.98 -14.98
C THR A 15 4.40 0.57 -14.94
N HIS A 16 3.92 0.05 -13.81
CA HIS A 16 2.56 -0.46 -13.66
C HIS A 16 2.00 -0.23 -12.24
N THR A 17 0.69 -0.06 -12.13
CA THR A 17 -0.02 -0.04 -10.84
C THR A 17 -1.19 -1.03 -10.81
N PRO A 18 -0.94 -2.36 -10.84
CA PRO A 18 -2.00 -3.33 -10.62
C PRO A 18 -2.58 -3.12 -9.22
N ASN A 19 -3.83 -3.47 -9.00
CA ASN A 19 -4.43 -3.38 -7.65
C ASN A 19 -5.11 -4.71 -7.31
N PRO A 20 -4.40 -5.73 -6.83
CA PRO A 20 -4.99 -7.03 -6.59
C PRO A 20 -5.91 -7.07 -5.37
N ILE A 21 -5.91 -6.02 -4.55
CA ILE A 21 -6.82 -5.87 -3.40
C ILE A 21 -7.97 -4.97 -3.79
N GLY A 22 -9.17 -5.32 -3.36
CA GLY A 22 -10.32 -4.42 -3.32
C GLY A 22 -11.15 -4.68 -2.08
N GLY A 23 -12.29 -4.00 -1.99
CA GLY A 23 -13.00 -3.83 -0.75
C GLY A 23 -12.45 -2.69 0.10
N CYS A 24 -13.10 -2.52 1.24
CA CYS A 24 -12.88 -1.43 2.17
C CYS A 24 -13.41 -1.88 3.55
N PRO A 25 -12.67 -1.69 4.65
CA PRO A 25 -13.06 -2.23 5.95
C PRO A 25 -14.35 -1.57 6.49
N THR A 26 -14.78 -0.44 5.92
CA THR A 26 -16.05 0.17 6.26
C THR A 26 -17.26 -0.44 5.60
N GLY A 27 -17.09 -1.25 4.55
CA GLY A 27 -18.21 -1.89 3.88
C GLY A 27 -19.11 -0.96 3.04
N ASP A 28 -19.28 0.32 3.39
CA ASP A 28 -20.34 1.14 2.82
C ASP A 28 -19.89 2.24 1.84
N ARG A 29 -20.75 2.44 0.84
CA ARG A 29 -20.92 3.76 0.22
C ARG A 29 -21.51 4.67 1.29
N TYR A 30 -20.68 5.54 1.85
CA TYR A 30 -21.09 6.49 2.88
C TYR A 30 -21.48 5.80 4.19
N ASP A 31 -20.50 5.41 4.99
CA ASP A 31 -20.64 5.58 6.43
C ASP A 31 -20.84 7.09 6.64
N ASP A 32 -21.87 7.47 7.39
CA ASP A 32 -22.27 8.84 7.68
C ASP A 32 -21.18 9.70 8.36
N ASP A 33 -19.99 9.12 8.57
CA ASP A 33 -18.80 9.69 9.20
C ASP A 33 -17.66 10.00 8.19
N GLY A 34 -17.81 9.60 6.91
CA GLY A 34 -16.96 10.03 5.80
C GLY A 34 -15.50 9.55 5.77
N HIS A 35 -15.07 8.55 6.54
CA HIS A 35 -13.64 8.48 6.93
C HIS A 35 -12.80 7.21 6.80
N LYS A 36 -13.24 6.05 6.28
CA LYS A 36 -12.41 4.84 6.45
C LYS A 36 -12.26 3.95 5.20
N HIS A 37 -11.65 4.51 4.14
CA HIS A 37 -11.15 3.71 3.00
C HIS A 37 -9.97 2.77 3.32
N CYS A 38 -9.34 3.02 4.45
CA CYS A 38 -8.23 2.28 5.04
C CYS A 38 -8.26 2.63 6.54
N SER A 39 -7.77 1.74 7.40
CA SER A 39 -7.69 1.96 8.86
C SER A 39 -6.90 3.21 9.24
N HIS A 40 -6.02 3.71 8.36
CA HIS A 40 -5.23 4.91 8.59
C HIS A 40 -6.01 6.22 8.46
N SER A 41 -7.21 6.23 7.85
CA SER A 41 -8.11 7.41 7.76
C SER A 41 -7.49 8.73 7.26
N CYS A 42 -6.36 8.69 6.54
CA CYS A 42 -5.64 9.89 6.09
C CYS A 42 -6.57 10.91 5.40
N ILE A 43 -6.56 12.17 5.83
CA ILE A 43 -7.46 13.20 5.27
C ILE A 43 -7.10 13.60 3.84
N TYR A 44 -5.83 13.43 3.47
CA TYR A 44 -5.28 13.76 2.15
C TYR A 44 -5.25 12.56 1.19
N GLY A 45 -5.82 11.41 1.58
CA GLY A 45 -5.78 10.19 0.78
C GLY A 45 -6.49 10.33 -0.57
N TRP A 46 -5.73 10.36 -1.66
CA TRP A 46 -6.26 10.52 -3.03
C TRP A 46 -7.20 9.39 -3.45
N CYS A 47 -7.01 8.18 -2.90
CA CYS A 47 -7.86 7.01 -3.16
C CYS A 47 -9.34 7.32 -2.86
N LYS A 48 -9.61 8.13 -1.82
CA LYS A 48 -10.96 8.59 -1.46
C LYS A 48 -11.57 9.40 -2.61
N VAL A 49 -10.85 10.45 -3.04
CA VAL A 49 -11.27 11.37 -4.10
C VAL A 49 -11.50 10.64 -5.42
N LEU A 50 -10.60 9.72 -5.79
CA LEU A 50 -10.75 8.97 -7.04
C LEU A 50 -11.89 7.97 -7.00
N LYS A 51 -12.02 7.22 -5.90
CA LYS A 51 -13.14 6.29 -5.73
C LYS A 51 -14.47 7.03 -5.82
N ASP A 52 -14.61 8.19 -5.18
CA ASP A 52 -15.87 8.96 -5.23
C ASP A 52 -16.12 9.58 -6.61
N ARG A 53 -15.08 10.14 -7.23
CA ARG A 53 -15.18 10.76 -8.57
C ARG A 53 -15.55 9.75 -9.65
N PHE A 54 -14.95 8.56 -9.63
CA PHE A 54 -15.10 7.57 -10.69
C PHE A 54 -16.00 6.38 -10.30
N ARG A 55 -16.51 6.36 -9.06
CA ARG A 55 -17.39 5.33 -8.49
C ARG A 55 -16.88 3.91 -8.72
N TYR A 56 -15.62 3.65 -8.36
CA TYR A 56 -14.98 2.34 -8.55
C TYR A 56 -15.61 1.27 -7.64
N PRO A 57 -16.45 0.34 -8.16
CA PRO A 57 -17.16 -0.64 -7.31
C PRO A 57 -16.22 -1.65 -6.65
N LYS A 58 -15.02 -1.80 -7.22
CA LYS A 58 -13.94 -2.65 -6.71
C LYS A 58 -13.59 -2.37 -5.25
N TYR A 59 -13.66 -1.10 -4.83
CA TYR A 59 -13.24 -0.65 -3.51
C TYR A 59 -14.42 -0.46 -2.54
N GLU A 60 -15.54 -1.15 -2.79
CA GLU A 60 -16.75 -1.15 -1.94
C GLU A 60 -16.93 -2.53 -1.27
N GLY A 61 -17.56 -2.60 -0.09
CA GLY A 61 -17.84 -3.87 0.59
C GLY A 61 -16.60 -4.57 1.18
N PRO A 62 -16.71 -5.85 1.54
CA PRO A 62 -15.66 -6.57 2.26
C PRO A 62 -14.38 -6.73 1.43
N TRP A 63 -13.25 -6.95 2.12
CA TRP A 63 -11.98 -7.26 1.48
C TRP A 63 -12.07 -8.42 0.51
N ARG A 64 -11.51 -8.23 -0.68
CA ARG A 64 -11.50 -9.23 -1.75
C ARG A 64 -10.18 -9.20 -2.49
N LEU A 65 -9.71 -10.38 -2.88
CA LEU A 65 -8.65 -10.54 -3.85
C LEU A 65 -9.25 -10.44 -5.26
N TYR A 66 -8.55 -9.76 -6.17
CA TYR A 66 -8.87 -9.63 -7.58
C TYR A 66 -7.77 -10.30 -8.42
N PRO A 67 -7.84 -11.62 -8.64
CA PRO A 67 -6.82 -12.36 -9.40
C PRO A 67 -6.59 -11.83 -10.81
N SER A 68 -7.60 -11.20 -11.42
CA SER A 68 -7.50 -10.56 -12.74
C SER A 68 -6.47 -9.43 -12.80
N GLU A 69 -6.09 -8.86 -11.66
CA GLU A 69 -5.08 -7.79 -11.53
C GLU A 69 -3.69 -8.36 -11.27
N MET A 70 -3.59 -9.65 -10.93
CA MET A 70 -2.35 -10.36 -10.65
C MET A 70 -1.71 -10.83 -11.96
N LYS A 71 -1.30 -9.84 -12.78
CA LYS A 71 -0.70 -10.06 -14.10
C LYS A 71 0.72 -10.60 -13.99
N ASN A 72 1.23 -11.11 -15.10
CA ASN A 72 2.65 -11.43 -15.24
C ASN A 72 3.38 -10.23 -15.85
N TYR A 73 4.59 -9.98 -15.36
CA TYR A 73 5.45 -8.88 -15.79
C TYR A 73 6.73 -9.36 -16.46
N GLY A 74 7.35 -8.50 -17.26
CA GLY A 74 8.67 -8.72 -17.84
C GLY A 74 9.78 -8.31 -16.88
N PRO A 75 11.03 -8.78 -17.08
CA PRO A 75 12.14 -8.49 -16.16
C PRO A 75 12.48 -7.01 -16.02
N ASP A 76 12.17 -6.18 -17.03
CA ASP A 76 12.42 -4.74 -17.03
C ASP A 76 11.27 -3.91 -16.41
N ASP A 77 10.22 -4.56 -15.93
CA ASP A 77 9.11 -3.87 -15.26
C ASP A 77 9.46 -3.47 -13.83
N PHE A 78 8.77 -2.44 -13.33
CA PHE A 78 8.78 -2.09 -11.92
C PHE A 78 7.39 -1.69 -11.42
N PRO A 79 6.52 -2.68 -11.11
CA PRO A 79 5.17 -2.42 -10.65
C PRO A 79 5.10 -1.91 -9.19
N PHE A 80 4.12 -1.06 -8.91
CA PHE A 80 3.66 -0.71 -7.56
C PHE A 80 2.22 -1.21 -7.36
N PRO A 81 2.01 -2.40 -6.76
CA PRO A 81 0.70 -3.05 -6.78
C PRO A 81 -0.37 -2.49 -5.81
N PHE A 82 -0.07 -1.39 -5.11
CA PHE A 82 -0.83 -0.95 -3.94
C PHE A 82 -1.04 0.56 -3.93
N ASP A 83 -1.23 1.17 -5.11
CA ASP A 83 -1.45 2.61 -5.18
C ASP A 83 -2.81 3.02 -4.58
N MET A 84 -3.85 2.16 -4.68
CA MET A 84 -5.19 2.47 -4.15
C MET A 84 -5.43 1.99 -2.70
N ILE A 85 -4.72 0.97 -2.21
CA ILE A 85 -4.91 0.37 -0.88
C ILE A 85 -3.55 0.15 -0.23
N ASP A 86 -3.40 0.54 1.03
CA ASP A 86 -2.17 0.25 1.80
C ASP A 86 -2.12 -1.23 2.17
N ILE A 87 -1.16 -2.00 1.64
CA ILE A 87 -0.99 -3.43 1.95
C ILE A 87 -0.69 -3.68 3.44
N GLY A 88 -0.14 -2.68 4.13
CA GLY A 88 0.13 -2.76 5.56
C GLY A 88 -1.09 -2.47 6.44
N ASP A 89 -2.28 -2.26 5.87
CA ASP A 89 -3.51 -2.12 6.64
C ASP A 89 -3.77 -3.42 7.43
N PRO A 90 -3.75 -3.39 8.78
CA PRO A 90 -3.89 -4.58 9.61
C PRO A 90 -5.27 -5.24 9.52
N THR A 91 -6.24 -4.58 8.88
CA THR A 91 -7.60 -5.12 8.69
C THR A 91 -7.72 -6.01 7.46
N ILE A 92 -6.70 -6.06 6.57
CA ILE A 92 -6.71 -6.95 5.41
C ILE A 92 -6.56 -8.40 5.88
N PRO A 93 -7.42 -9.33 5.41
CA PRO A 93 -7.31 -10.75 5.76
C PRO A 93 -5.96 -11.34 5.37
N GLU A 94 -5.40 -12.14 6.27
CA GLU A 94 -4.06 -12.72 6.12
C GLU A 94 -3.94 -13.58 4.87
N GLU A 95 -4.98 -14.32 4.52
CA GLU A 95 -5.02 -15.16 3.32
C GLU A 95 -4.95 -14.36 2.02
N ILE A 96 -5.37 -13.09 2.01
CA ILE A 96 -5.22 -12.19 0.87
C ILE A 96 -3.76 -11.75 0.76
N ILE A 97 -3.16 -11.35 1.88
CA ILE A 97 -1.75 -10.94 1.95
C ILE A 97 -0.83 -12.07 1.46
N LEU A 98 -1.01 -13.29 1.97
CA LEU A 98 -0.16 -14.43 1.62
C LEU A 98 -0.24 -14.75 0.12
N LYS A 99 -1.43 -14.76 -0.48
CA LYS A 99 -1.61 -14.98 -1.93
C LYS A 99 -0.93 -13.91 -2.78
N ILE A 100 -0.90 -12.68 -2.30
CA ILE A 100 -0.24 -11.57 -2.97
C ILE A 100 1.27 -11.72 -2.90
N LEU A 101 1.82 -12.01 -1.72
CA LEU A 101 3.26 -12.26 -1.56
C LEU A 101 3.73 -13.46 -2.40
N GLU A 102 2.95 -14.54 -2.45
CA GLU A 102 3.20 -15.68 -3.33
C GLU A 102 3.20 -15.31 -4.82
N TRP A 103 2.36 -14.37 -5.23
CA TRP A 103 2.33 -13.88 -6.61
C TRP A 103 3.53 -12.99 -6.93
N ILE A 104 3.90 -12.09 -6.02
CA ILE A 104 5.11 -11.26 -6.14
C ILE A 104 6.33 -12.16 -6.27
N ALA A 105 6.44 -13.22 -5.46
CA ALA A 105 7.55 -14.16 -5.48
C ALA A 105 7.76 -14.87 -6.82
N LYS A 106 6.71 -14.96 -7.65
CA LYS A 106 6.76 -15.60 -8.98
C LYS A 106 7.12 -14.64 -10.10
N GLN A 107 7.23 -13.34 -9.82
CA GLN A 107 7.52 -12.35 -10.85
C GLN A 107 9.02 -12.28 -11.16
N PRO A 108 9.40 -12.08 -12.43
CA PRO A 108 10.80 -11.94 -12.83
C PRO A 108 11.36 -10.52 -12.59
N CYS A 109 10.53 -9.60 -12.07
CA CYS A 109 10.86 -8.19 -11.90
C CYS A 109 10.88 -7.79 -10.42
N LEU A 110 11.41 -6.59 -10.15
CA LEU A 110 11.25 -5.95 -8.84
C LEU A 110 9.82 -5.41 -8.69
N MET A 111 9.32 -5.37 -7.46
CA MET A 111 8.02 -4.77 -7.13
C MET A 111 8.11 -3.89 -5.89
N LEU A 112 7.54 -2.69 -5.97
CA LEU A 112 7.50 -1.78 -4.84
C LEU A 112 6.38 -2.19 -3.86
N LEU A 113 6.75 -2.49 -2.62
CA LEU A 113 5.84 -2.56 -1.48
C LEU A 113 6.00 -1.26 -0.70
N LEU A 114 5.07 -0.32 -0.82
CA LEU A 114 5.07 0.95 -0.08
C LEU A 114 3.90 0.98 0.90
N THR A 115 4.17 1.25 2.18
CA THR A 115 3.15 1.28 3.25
C THR A 115 3.34 2.45 4.22
N LYS A 116 2.29 2.83 4.96
CA LYS A 116 2.41 3.66 6.18
C LYS A 116 2.54 2.84 7.46
N ASN A 117 2.41 1.50 7.38
CA ASN A 117 2.51 0.59 8.51
C ASN A 117 3.59 -0.50 8.27
N PRO A 118 4.88 -0.17 8.37
CA PRO A 118 5.98 -1.09 8.12
C PRO A 118 6.10 -2.24 9.14
N SER A 119 5.32 -2.24 10.24
CA SER A 119 5.18 -3.43 11.08
C SER A 119 4.69 -4.66 10.30
N PHE A 120 3.97 -4.41 9.19
CA PHE A 120 3.65 -5.39 8.16
C PHE A 120 4.86 -6.20 7.71
N TYR A 121 6.02 -5.56 7.49
CA TYR A 121 7.20 -6.24 6.99
C TYR A 121 7.75 -7.25 8.00
N ARG A 122 7.66 -6.94 9.29
CA ARG A 122 8.04 -7.88 10.35
C ARG A 122 7.08 -9.05 10.43
N LYS A 123 5.78 -8.76 10.44
CA LYS A 123 4.74 -9.80 10.51
C LYS A 123 4.90 -10.84 9.41
N TYR A 124 5.28 -10.41 8.21
CA TYR A 124 5.38 -11.26 7.03
C TYR A 124 6.82 -11.47 6.54
N ALA A 125 7.83 -11.27 7.39
CA ALA A 125 9.24 -11.30 6.99
C ALA A 125 9.62 -12.59 6.23
N SER A 126 9.16 -13.75 6.71
CA SER A 126 9.41 -15.06 6.08
C SER A 126 8.68 -15.28 4.74
N HIS A 127 7.72 -14.42 4.39
CA HIS A 127 6.93 -14.50 3.16
C HIS A 127 7.27 -13.41 2.15
N ILE A 128 8.01 -12.37 2.56
CA ILE A 128 8.42 -11.30 1.66
C ILE A 128 9.49 -11.83 0.71
N PRO A 129 9.24 -11.82 -0.60
CA PRO A 129 10.19 -12.36 -1.55
C PRO A 129 11.35 -11.38 -1.81
N PRO A 130 12.52 -11.87 -2.25
CA PRO A 130 13.71 -11.04 -2.47
C PRO A 130 13.56 -10.02 -3.60
N ASN A 131 12.55 -10.17 -4.46
CA ASN A 131 12.22 -9.20 -5.51
C ASN A 131 11.28 -8.07 -5.04
N ALA A 132 10.98 -7.99 -3.74
CA ALA A 132 10.23 -6.87 -3.16
C ALA A 132 11.18 -5.74 -2.73
N VAL A 133 10.90 -4.52 -3.20
CA VAL A 133 11.51 -3.30 -2.68
C VAL A 133 10.61 -2.75 -1.58
N LEU A 134 11.10 -2.76 -0.34
CA LEU A 134 10.34 -2.34 0.83
C LEU A 134 10.49 -0.83 1.06
N GLY A 135 9.39 -0.10 1.13
CA GLY A 135 9.40 1.33 1.40
C GLY A 135 8.34 1.74 2.41
N ALA A 136 8.61 2.79 3.17
CA ALA A 136 7.61 3.43 4.00
C ALA A 136 7.37 4.86 3.55
N THR A 137 6.12 5.28 3.60
CA THR A 137 5.78 6.68 3.44
C THR A 137 6.28 7.44 4.67
N VAL A 138 6.83 8.64 4.47
CA VAL A 138 7.13 9.61 5.53
C VAL A 138 6.59 10.96 5.06
N GLU A 139 5.60 11.50 5.77
CA GLU A 139 4.91 12.73 5.34
C GLU A 139 5.55 13.99 5.92
N CYS A 140 5.84 13.99 7.23
CA CYS A 140 6.52 15.07 7.93
C CYS A 140 7.10 14.57 9.27
N ASP A 141 7.93 15.37 9.91
CA ASP A 141 8.62 15.07 11.17
C ASP A 141 7.93 15.68 12.42
N GLU A 142 6.80 16.38 12.24
CA GLU A 142 6.03 17.07 13.28
C GLU A 142 4.84 16.24 13.80
N PRO A 143 4.93 15.61 15.00
CA PRO A 143 3.89 14.73 15.54
C PRO A 143 2.54 15.42 15.73
N ALA A 144 2.53 16.71 16.08
CA ALA A 144 1.29 17.46 16.31
C ALA A 144 0.50 17.69 15.03
N VAL A 145 1.16 17.67 13.87
CA VAL A 145 0.52 17.72 12.54
C VAL A 145 0.03 16.34 12.16
N LEU A 146 0.88 15.31 12.29
CA LEU A 146 0.58 13.94 11.88
C LEU A 146 -0.71 13.39 12.51
N SER A 147 -0.84 13.55 13.84
CA SER A 147 -2.01 13.10 14.60
C SER A 147 -3.34 13.72 14.15
N LYS A 148 -3.30 14.86 13.46
CA LYS A 148 -4.49 15.55 12.93
C LYS A 148 -4.84 15.13 11.50
N VAL A 149 -3.89 14.56 10.76
CA VAL A 149 -4.04 14.30 9.33
C VAL A 149 -4.07 12.81 8.97
N SER A 150 -3.62 11.94 9.87
CA SER A 150 -3.56 10.49 9.66
C SER A 150 -3.62 9.73 11.00
N GLY A 151 -4.30 8.58 10.99
CA GLY A 151 -4.25 7.57 12.05
C GLY A 151 -3.26 6.43 11.78
N ALA A 152 -2.37 6.58 10.79
CA ALA A 152 -1.25 5.66 10.60
C ALA A 152 -0.20 5.81 11.73
N PRO A 153 0.66 4.78 11.95
CA PRO A 153 1.83 4.93 12.81
C PRO A 153 2.64 6.18 12.46
N SER A 154 3.21 6.85 13.45
CA SER A 154 4.08 8.00 13.25
C SER A 154 5.35 7.61 12.48
N PRO A 155 6.01 8.53 11.75
CA PRO A 155 7.26 8.26 11.06
C PRO A 155 8.38 7.74 11.97
N TYR A 156 8.37 8.09 13.26
CA TYR A 156 9.29 7.52 14.26
C TYR A 156 9.00 6.03 14.49
N GLU A 157 7.75 5.65 14.72
CA GLU A 157 7.35 4.23 14.83
C GLU A 157 7.60 3.45 13.53
N ARG A 158 7.45 4.13 12.37
CA ARG A 158 7.77 3.55 11.07
C ARG A 158 9.26 3.27 10.94
N LEU A 159 10.11 4.22 11.33
CA LEU A 159 11.56 4.06 11.35
C LEU A 159 11.95 2.91 12.29
N ASP A 160 11.40 2.90 13.50
CA ASP A 160 11.64 1.83 14.48
C ASP A 160 11.28 0.46 13.92
N SER A 161 10.28 0.36 13.04
CA SER A 161 9.89 -0.88 12.36
C SER A 161 10.93 -1.40 11.34
N TYR A 162 11.81 -0.54 10.83
CA TYR A 162 12.96 -0.94 10.01
C TYR A 162 14.21 -1.24 10.83
N LEU A 163 14.38 -0.59 11.98
CA LEU A 163 15.63 -0.59 12.75
C LEU A 163 15.82 -1.79 13.69
N LEU A 164 14.88 -2.74 13.80
CA LEU A 164 15.19 -4.00 14.49
C LEU A 164 15.87 -4.96 13.53
N ASP A 165 17.05 -5.43 13.95
CA ASP A 165 18.08 -6.23 13.27
C ASP A 165 17.62 -7.53 12.57
N GLU A 166 16.32 -7.83 12.55
CA GLU A 166 15.73 -9.07 12.03
C GLU A 166 15.51 -9.05 10.51
N LEU A 167 15.41 -7.88 9.87
CA LEU A 167 15.23 -7.78 8.40
C LEU A 167 16.56 -7.73 7.62
N MET A 168 17.69 -7.61 8.32
CA MET A 168 19.02 -7.41 7.74
C MET A 168 19.95 -8.63 7.87
N ASN A 169 19.50 -9.70 8.54
CA ASN A 169 20.22 -10.97 8.63
C ASN A 169 19.38 -12.09 7.98
N PRO A 170 19.43 -12.23 6.64
CA PRO A 170 18.85 -13.37 5.93
C PRO A 170 19.54 -14.70 6.26
#